data_AF-A0AA87U4S1-F1
#
_entry.id   AF-A0AA87U4S1-F1
#
_cell.length_a   1.000
_cell.length_b   1.000
_cell.length_c   1.000
_cell.angle_alpha   90.00
_cell.angle_beta   90.00
_cell.angle_gamma   90.00
#
_symmetry.space_group_name_H-M   'P 1'
#
loop_
_entity.id
_entity.type
_entity.pdbx_description
1 polymer ?
#
loop_
_entity_poly.entity_id
_entity_poly.type
_entity_poly.pdbx_seq_one_letter_code
_entity_poly.pdbx_strand_id
1 'polypeptide(L)'
;MEIDTRIIILIAATLLGSSAVAQDRQITDLKIVAFRSEAPDRCRKSDVALTAAKARAFFKRAKQIDARILHDDYDLAPCYMEGTLKWGGEMCDWKIRAGATGHVQCSKQEIYFACEACGDLFDQK
;
A
#
# COMPACT_ATOMS: atom_id res chain seq x y z
N MET A 1 2.73 -54.16 36.64
CA MET A 1 3.00 -53.07 37.61
C MET A 1 3.59 -51.90 36.82
N GLU A 2 2.76 -51.22 36.05
CA GLU A 2 1.93 -50.04 36.42
C GLU A 2 2.73 -48.75 36.21
N ILE A 3 2.58 -48.21 34.99
CA ILE A 3 3.11 -46.92 34.59
C ILE A 3 2.00 -45.92 34.92
N ASP A 4 2.13 -45.25 36.06
CA ASP A 4 1.18 -44.25 36.51
C ASP A 4 1.17 -43.06 35.55
N THR A 5 0.14 -43.08 34.71
CA THR A 5 -0.15 -42.10 33.68
C THR A 5 -0.97 -41.00 34.32
N ARG A 6 -0.35 -39.87 34.68
CA ARG A 6 -1.00 -38.57 34.90
C ARG A 6 0.06 -37.54 35.22
N ILE A 7 0.37 -36.69 34.26
CA ILE A 7 0.62 -35.25 34.44
C ILE A 7 0.58 -34.67 33.02
N ILE A 8 -0.61 -34.20 32.64
CA ILE A 8 -0.84 -33.36 31.47
C ILE A 8 -0.41 -31.96 31.92
N ILE A 9 0.80 -31.52 31.57
CA ILE A 9 1.17 -30.11 31.71
C ILE A 9 0.89 -29.41 30.38
N LEU A 10 -0.25 -28.74 30.34
CA LEU A 10 -0.51 -27.61 29.45
C LEU A 10 0.53 -26.52 29.73
N ILE A 11 1.43 -26.25 28.78
CA ILE A 11 2.14 -24.97 28.74
C ILE A 11 1.74 -24.26 27.45
N ALA A 12 1.14 -23.11 27.67
CA ALA A 12 0.45 -22.29 26.71
C ALA A 12 1.40 -21.72 25.64
N ALA A 13 0.91 -21.75 24.39
CA ALA A 13 1.49 -21.06 23.27
C ALA A 13 1.46 -19.53 23.50
N THR A 14 2.64 -18.93 23.71
CA THR A 14 2.82 -17.48 23.60
C THR A 14 3.60 -17.17 22.32
N LEU A 15 2.87 -17.08 21.20
CA LEU A 15 3.31 -16.42 19.98
C LEU A 15 2.44 -15.17 19.78
N LEU A 16 2.72 -14.14 20.56
CA LEU A 16 2.32 -12.76 20.28
C LEU A 16 3.58 -12.11 19.69
N GLY A 17 3.70 -11.82 18.39
CA GLY A 17 2.75 -11.09 17.57
C GLY A 17 3.35 -9.70 17.28
N SER A 18 4.46 -9.64 16.52
CA SER A 18 5.12 -8.38 16.15
C SER A 18 5.55 -8.39 14.69
N SER A 19 4.59 -8.35 13.78
CA SER A 19 4.82 -8.20 12.34
C SER A 19 4.17 -6.94 11.76
N ALA A 20 4.09 -5.86 12.55
CA ALA A 20 3.67 -4.55 12.04
C ALA A 20 4.85 -3.59 11.76
N VAL A 21 6.08 -3.95 12.14
CA VAL A 21 7.24 -3.04 12.13
C VAL A 21 8.02 -3.07 10.80
N ALA A 22 7.73 -4.00 9.90
CA ALA A 22 8.53 -4.20 8.69
C ALA A 22 8.18 -3.25 7.52
N GLN A 23 6.92 -2.80 7.39
CA GLN A 23 6.51 -1.94 6.27
C GLN A 23 7.01 -0.49 6.40
N ASP A 24 7.15 0.05 7.62
CA ASP A 24 7.49 1.47 7.83
C ASP A 24 8.93 1.83 7.39
N ARG A 25 9.81 0.82 7.22
CA ARG A 25 11.20 1.02 6.78
C ARG A 25 11.41 0.94 5.27
N GLN A 26 10.37 0.67 4.48
CA GLN A 26 10.57 0.42 3.05
C GLN A 26 10.60 1.68 2.19
N ILE A 27 10.06 2.82 2.62
CA ILE A 27 9.85 3.99 1.74
C ILE A 27 10.64 5.21 2.21
N THR A 28 11.56 5.69 1.39
CA THR A 28 12.23 6.99 1.56
C THR A 28 12.22 7.81 0.28
N ASP A 29 12.68 9.05 0.33
CA ASP A 29 12.94 9.91 -0.85
C ASP A 29 11.74 10.10 -1.80
N LEU A 30 10.50 10.00 -1.29
CA LEU A 30 9.30 10.16 -2.11
C LEU A 30 9.18 11.59 -2.65
N LYS A 31 9.10 11.69 -3.97
CA LYS A 31 8.93 12.91 -4.76
C LYS A 31 7.73 12.75 -5.69
N ILE A 32 7.03 13.85 -5.92
CA ILE A 32 5.95 13.94 -6.92
C ILE A 32 6.56 14.49 -8.21
N VAL A 33 6.25 13.87 -9.34
CA VAL A 33 6.67 14.31 -10.67
C VAL A 33 5.50 15.00 -11.38
N ALA A 34 4.36 14.33 -11.54
CA ALA A 34 3.27 14.87 -12.34
C ALA A 34 1.89 14.32 -11.93
N PHE A 35 0.87 15.01 -12.43
CA PHE A 35 -0.49 14.48 -12.54
C PHE A 35 -0.71 13.99 -13.97
N ARG A 36 -1.43 12.88 -14.14
CA ARG A 36 -1.86 12.35 -15.43
C ARG A 36 -3.33 11.95 -15.37
N SER A 37 -4.01 12.08 -16.51
CA SER A 37 -5.38 11.61 -16.69
C SER A 37 -5.58 11.11 -18.11
N GLU A 38 -6.14 9.91 -18.21
CA GLU A 38 -6.61 9.28 -19.45
C GLU A 38 -8.04 9.76 -19.81
N ALA A 39 -8.73 10.41 -18.87
CA ALA A 39 -10.07 10.96 -19.04
C ALA A 39 -10.19 12.35 -18.39
N PRO A 40 -9.53 13.38 -18.94
CA PRO A 40 -9.37 14.70 -18.30
C PRO A 40 -10.70 15.42 -18.01
N ASP A 41 -11.75 15.13 -18.79
CA ASP A 41 -13.08 15.71 -18.56
C ASP A 41 -13.79 15.14 -17.33
N ARG A 42 -13.43 13.91 -16.92
CA ARG A 42 -14.10 13.15 -15.84
C ARG A 42 -13.24 12.92 -14.60
N CYS A 43 -11.91 13.02 -14.73
CA CYS A 43 -10.96 12.78 -13.63
C CYS A 43 -9.86 13.83 -13.70
N ARG A 44 -9.96 14.81 -12.82
CA ARG A 44 -9.13 16.02 -12.75
C ARG A 44 -8.08 15.88 -11.65
N LYS A 45 -7.13 16.81 -11.64
CA LYS A 45 -6.08 16.85 -10.62
C LYS A 45 -6.64 16.95 -9.19
N SER A 46 -7.79 17.61 -9.01
CA SER A 46 -8.49 17.71 -7.73
C SER A 46 -8.83 16.35 -7.13
N ASP A 47 -9.17 15.39 -7.99
CA ASP A 47 -9.73 14.09 -7.57
C ASP A 47 -8.64 13.17 -7.00
N VAL A 48 -7.38 13.51 -7.22
CA VAL A 48 -6.19 12.79 -6.74
C VAL A 48 -5.11 13.76 -6.25
N ALA A 49 -5.50 14.91 -5.71
CA ALA A 49 -4.57 15.95 -5.28
C ALA A 49 -3.78 15.52 -4.03
N LEU A 50 -2.67 14.81 -4.24
CA LEU A 50 -1.81 14.33 -3.17
C LEU A 50 -0.60 15.25 -2.97
N THR A 51 -0.30 15.56 -1.72
CA THR A 51 1.02 16.07 -1.32
C THR A 51 1.97 14.90 -1.11
N ALA A 52 3.29 15.16 -1.07
CA ALA A 52 4.27 14.11 -0.78
C ALA A 52 4.03 13.44 0.59
N ALA A 53 3.50 14.19 1.57
CA ALA A 53 3.12 13.66 2.87
C ALA A 53 1.92 12.71 2.78
N LYS A 54 0.87 13.09 2.03
CA LYS A 54 -0.31 12.25 1.80
C LYS A 54 0.03 10.99 0.99
N ALA A 55 0.89 11.10 -0.02
CA ALA A 55 1.38 9.94 -0.77
C ALA A 55 2.17 8.96 0.11
N ARG A 56 3.03 9.46 1.01
CA ARG A 56 3.70 8.60 2.02
C ARG A 56 2.68 7.95 2.96
N ALA A 57 1.70 8.71 3.45
CA ALA A 57 0.66 8.18 4.31
C ALA A 57 -0.16 7.09 3.61
N PHE A 58 -0.45 7.24 2.31
CA PHE A 58 -1.11 6.23 1.50
C PHE A 58 -0.33 4.92 1.53
N PHE A 59 0.95 4.92 1.13
CA PHE A 59 1.72 3.67 1.08
C PHE A 59 1.96 3.05 2.46
N LYS A 60 1.93 3.84 3.54
CA LYS A 60 2.01 3.34 4.91
C LYS A 60 0.72 2.64 5.36
N ARG A 61 -0.44 3.06 4.85
CA ARG A 61 -1.77 2.57 5.26
C ARG A 61 -2.34 1.52 4.31
N ALA A 62 -1.98 1.60 3.03
CA ALA A 62 -2.46 0.70 2.01
C ALA A 62 -1.93 -0.72 2.22
N LYS A 63 -2.78 -1.70 1.92
CA LYS A 63 -2.40 -3.11 1.90
C LYS A 63 -1.70 -3.40 0.58
N GLN A 64 -0.63 -4.18 0.62
CA GLN A 64 -0.10 -4.78 -0.61
C GLN A 64 -1.09 -5.85 -1.10
N ILE A 65 -1.38 -5.82 -2.39
CA ILE A 65 -2.27 -6.76 -3.06
C ILE A 65 -1.58 -7.30 -4.31
N ASP A 66 -2.05 -8.43 -4.82
CA ASP A 66 -1.58 -8.93 -6.11
C ASP A 66 -2.36 -8.31 -7.28
N ALA A 67 -1.87 -8.53 -8.50
CA ALA A 67 -2.47 -8.00 -9.72
C ALA A 67 -3.90 -8.50 -9.96
N ARG A 68 -4.22 -9.73 -9.52
CA ARG A 68 -5.55 -10.31 -9.70
C ARG A 68 -6.54 -9.60 -8.79
N ILE A 69 -6.22 -9.43 -7.52
CA ILE A 69 -7.05 -8.66 -6.58
C ILE A 69 -7.25 -7.24 -7.08
N LEU A 70 -6.20 -6.58 -7.57
CA LEU A 70 -6.33 -5.23 -8.13
C LEU A 70 -7.32 -5.18 -9.29
N HIS A 71 -7.28 -6.17 -10.18
CA HIS A 71 -8.16 -6.25 -11.35
C HIS A 71 -9.60 -6.62 -10.99
N ASP A 72 -9.78 -7.60 -10.12
CA ASP A 72 -11.09 -8.18 -9.82
C ASP A 72 -11.89 -7.32 -8.84
N ASP A 73 -11.22 -6.66 -7.89
CA ASP A 73 -11.89 -6.05 -6.73
C ASP A 73 -11.85 -4.50 -6.72
N TYR A 74 -11.08 -3.86 -7.60
CA TYR A 74 -10.88 -2.40 -7.55
C TYR A 74 -11.07 -1.71 -8.89
N ASP A 75 -11.81 -0.60 -8.84
CA ASP A 75 -11.93 0.31 -9.98
C ASP A 75 -10.63 1.09 -10.20
N LEU A 76 -10.03 0.92 -11.37
CA LEU A 76 -8.86 1.67 -11.79
C LEU A 76 -9.26 3.05 -12.32
N ALA A 77 -9.24 4.04 -11.42
CA ALA A 77 -9.51 5.41 -11.82
C ALA A 77 -8.54 5.89 -12.93
N PRO A 78 -9.05 6.63 -13.93
CA PRO A 78 -8.29 7.01 -15.12
C PRO A 78 -7.29 8.16 -14.85
N CYS A 79 -7.24 8.69 -13.63
CA CYS A 79 -6.27 9.71 -13.26
C CYS A 79 -5.47 9.34 -12.01
N TYR A 80 -4.23 9.83 -11.99
CA TYR A 80 -3.25 9.50 -10.96
C TYR A 80 -2.21 10.60 -10.78
N MET A 81 -1.60 10.60 -9.59
CA MET A 81 -0.32 11.25 -9.35
C MET A 81 0.78 10.23 -9.57
N GLU A 82 1.88 10.66 -10.18
CA GLU A 82 3.09 9.85 -10.38
C GLU A 82 4.32 10.53 -9.81
N GLY A 83 5.32 9.73 -9.50
CA GLY A 83 6.59 10.23 -8.99
C GLY A 83 7.63 9.16 -8.79
N THR A 84 8.65 9.49 -8.01
CA THR A 84 9.71 8.56 -7.64
C THR A 84 9.78 8.38 -6.13
N LEU A 85 10.20 7.21 -5.67
CA LEU A 85 10.49 6.91 -4.28
C LEU A 85 11.60 5.88 -4.20
N LYS A 86 12.22 5.76 -3.03
CA LYS A 86 13.18 4.72 -2.74
C LYS A 86 12.47 3.60 -1.98
N TRP A 87 12.35 2.42 -2.60
CA TRP A 87 11.74 1.22 -2.01
C TRP A 87 12.84 0.21 -1.66
N GLY A 88 13.02 -0.08 -0.36
CA GLY A 88 14.02 -1.06 0.07
C GLY A 88 15.46 -0.74 -0.37
N GLY A 89 15.78 0.53 -0.65
CA GLY A 89 17.08 0.95 -1.14
C GLY A 89 17.15 1.22 -2.66
N GLU A 90 16.18 0.76 -3.44
CA GLU A 90 16.12 0.93 -4.90
C GLU A 90 15.26 2.14 -5.27
N MET A 91 15.68 2.92 -6.27
CA MET A 91 14.84 4.00 -6.82
C MET A 91 13.78 3.41 -7.74
N CYS A 92 12.53 3.72 -7.48
CA CYS A 92 11.37 3.16 -8.17
C CYS A 92 10.40 4.27 -8.57
N ASP A 93 9.68 4.05 -9.65
CA ASP A 93 8.55 4.88 -10.04
C ASP A 93 7.33 4.47 -9.22
N TRP A 94 6.43 5.40 -8.94
CA TRP A 94 5.18 5.09 -8.27
C TRP A 94 4.01 5.85 -8.89
N LYS A 95 2.82 5.27 -8.75
CA LYS A 95 1.54 5.91 -9.08
C LYS A 95 0.54 5.70 -7.96
N ILE A 96 -0.28 6.72 -7.70
CA ILE A 96 -1.47 6.62 -6.84
C ILE A 96 -2.64 7.20 -7.61
N ARG A 97 -3.70 6.41 -7.79
CA ARG A 97 -4.93 6.72 -8.52
C ARG A 97 -5.99 7.31 -7.60
N ALA A 98 -6.95 8.05 -8.17
CA ALA A 98 -8.08 8.63 -7.43
C ALA A 98 -8.94 7.57 -6.69
N GLY A 99 -8.95 6.32 -7.17
CA GLY A 99 -9.65 5.18 -6.55
C GLY A 99 -8.90 4.53 -5.37
N ALA A 100 -7.99 5.25 -4.72
CA ALA A 100 -7.18 4.74 -3.60
C ALA A 100 -6.42 3.43 -3.91
N THR A 101 -6.02 3.24 -5.16
CA THR A 101 -5.09 2.20 -5.60
C THR A 101 -3.76 2.83 -5.98
N GLY A 102 -2.69 2.06 -5.85
CA GLY A 102 -1.37 2.52 -6.25
C GLY A 102 -0.46 1.39 -6.67
N HIS A 103 0.66 1.74 -7.27
CA HIS A 103 1.74 0.80 -7.53
C HIS A 103 3.10 1.43 -7.35
N VAL A 104 4.08 0.58 -7.11
CA VAL A 104 5.50 0.89 -7.15
C VAL A 104 6.13 -0.03 -8.19
N GLN A 105 6.81 0.57 -9.17
CA GLN A 105 7.53 -0.12 -10.23
C GLN A 105 9.03 0.08 -10.02
N CYS A 106 9.70 -0.99 -9.62
CA CYS A 106 11.16 -1.09 -9.55
C CYS A 106 11.67 -1.89 -10.77
N SER A 107 12.99 -2.09 -10.90
CA SER A 107 13.59 -2.68 -12.10
C SER A 107 13.08 -4.09 -12.45
N LYS A 108 12.75 -4.90 -11.43
CA LYS A 108 12.30 -6.29 -11.60
C LYS A 108 11.02 -6.63 -10.83
N GLN A 109 10.43 -5.65 -10.17
CA GLN A 109 9.30 -5.87 -9.28
C GLN A 109 8.26 -4.78 -9.50
N GLU A 110 7.02 -5.22 -9.62
CA GLU A 110 5.85 -4.36 -9.52
C GLU A 110 5.09 -4.75 -8.25
N ILE A 111 4.71 -3.76 -7.45
CA ILE A 111 4.02 -3.94 -6.18
C ILE A 111 2.74 -3.14 -6.24
N TYR A 112 1.60 -3.77 -6.01
CA TYR A 112 0.29 -3.11 -6.03
C TYR A 112 -0.22 -2.86 -4.62
N PHE A 113 -0.98 -1.78 -4.49
CA PHE A 113 -1.52 -1.30 -3.23
C PHE A 113 -2.99 -0.93 -3.39
N ALA A 114 -3.78 -1.21 -2.36
CA ALA A 114 -5.13 -0.69 -2.23
C ALA A 114 -5.43 -0.25 -0.80
N CYS A 115 -6.22 0.80 -0.64
CA CYS A 115 -6.59 1.33 0.67
C CYS A 115 -8.06 1.74 0.76
N GLU A 116 -8.87 0.87 1.37
CA GLU A 116 -10.28 1.13 1.65
C GLU A 116 -10.49 2.26 2.65
N ALA A 117 -9.55 2.44 3.58
CA ALA A 117 -9.67 3.40 4.67
C ALA A 117 -8.91 4.71 4.42
N CYS A 118 -8.48 5.03 3.18
CA CYS A 118 -7.63 6.19 2.87
C CYS A 118 -8.38 7.40 2.33
N GLY A 119 -9.72 7.43 2.37
CA GLY A 119 -10.52 8.52 1.79
C GLY A 119 -10.11 9.92 2.26
N ASP A 120 -9.69 10.06 3.52
CA ASP A 120 -9.18 11.30 4.12
C ASP A 120 -7.89 11.85 3.48
N LEU A 121 -7.14 11.02 2.75
CA LEU A 121 -5.92 11.46 2.06
C LEU A 121 -6.24 12.19 0.76
N PHE A 122 -7.39 11.89 0.16
CA PHE A 122 -7.84 12.48 -1.09
C PHE A 122 -8.72 13.66 -0.73
N ASP A 123 -8.42 14.85 -1.28
CA ASP A 123 -9.23 16.04 -1.01
C ASP A 123 -10.57 15.88 -1.74
N GLN A 124 -11.50 15.13 -1.15
CA GLN A 124 -12.87 15.04 -1.60
C GLN A 124 -13.59 16.31 -1.18
N LYS A 125 -13.91 17.15 -2.16
CA LYS A 125 -14.79 18.30 -2.02
C LYS A 125 -16.16 17.96 -2.59
#